data_AF-A0A536VA44-F1
#
_entry.id   AF-A0A536VA44-F1
#
_cell.length_a   1.000
_cell.length_b   1.000
_cell.length_c   1.000
_cell.angle_alpha   90.00
_cell.angle_beta   90.00
_cell.angle_gamma   90.00
#
_symmetry.space_group_name_H-M   'P 1'
#
loop_
_entity.id
_entity.type
_entity.pdbx_description
1 polymer ?
#
loop_
_entity_poly.entity_id
_entity_poly.type
_entity_poly.pdbx_seq_one_letter_code
_entity_poly.pdbx_strand_id
1 'polypeptide(L)'
;MSMRFSSDESDLRAVEVALTELDDSELCALIDSTNNVTQLVPGLFTWIGHACDWELRRRAGVTFPLLSPLATIPPEEDAVSITAAMTLRERFDQGDGETAGAAVPLFDAILRVLTGGGRRH
;
A
#
# COMPACT_ATOMS: atom_id res chain seq x y z
N MET A 1 30.24 1.68 3.60
CA MET A 1 29.43 2.88 3.33
C MET A 1 27.99 2.42 3.13
N SER A 2 27.16 2.57 4.16
CA SER A 2 25.77 2.13 4.19
C SER A 2 24.87 3.28 3.77
N MET A 3 24.35 3.22 2.55
CA MET A 3 23.34 4.15 2.01
C MET A 3 22.15 3.33 1.50
N ARG A 4 21.66 2.42 2.36
CA ARG A 4 20.61 1.42 2.02
C ARG A 4 19.25 1.71 2.66
N PHE A 5 19.20 2.57 3.69
CA PHE A 5 17.98 2.87 4.44
C PHE A 5 17.22 4.09 3.90
N SER A 6 17.91 5.04 3.25
CA SER A 6 17.31 6.32 2.87
C SER A 6 16.25 6.24 1.78
N SER A 7 16.31 5.26 0.87
CA SER A 7 15.31 5.11 -0.20
C SER A 7 14.05 4.40 0.30
N ASP A 8 14.21 3.30 1.04
CA ASP A 8 13.07 2.54 1.62
C ASP A 8 12.24 3.41 2.59
N GLU A 9 12.90 4.21 3.44
CA GLU A 9 12.21 5.14 4.34
C GLU A 9 11.51 6.29 3.58
N SER A 10 12.08 6.73 2.45
CA SER A 10 11.46 7.78 1.62
C SER A 10 10.25 7.24 0.86
N ASP A 11 10.33 6.00 0.37
CA ASP A 11 9.23 5.34 -0.32
C ASP A 11 8.10 4.98 0.67
N LEU A 12 8.43 4.55 1.89
CA LEU A 12 7.44 4.33 2.95
C LEU A 12 6.76 5.63 3.39
N ARG A 13 7.50 6.75 3.47
CA ARG A 13 6.88 8.06 3.69
C ARG A 13 5.91 8.47 2.59
N ALA A 14 6.19 8.10 1.34
CA ALA A 14 5.26 8.37 0.24
C ALA A 14 3.95 7.59 0.42
N VAL A 15 4.02 6.37 0.96
CA VAL A 15 2.82 5.59 1.35
C VAL A 15 2.07 6.29 2.47
N GLU A 16 2.76 6.73 3.53
CA GLU A 16 2.12 7.46 4.63
C GLU A 16 1.38 8.70 4.13
N VAL A 17 2.03 9.52 3.29
CA VAL A 17 1.41 10.71 2.71
C VAL A 17 0.18 10.33 1.88
N ALA A 18 0.27 9.32 1.02
CA ALA A 18 -0.87 8.88 0.21
C ALA A 18 -2.04 8.38 1.09
N LEU A 19 -1.76 7.70 2.20
CA LEU A 19 -2.80 7.30 3.17
C LEU A 19 -3.46 8.51 3.84
N THR A 20 -2.71 9.58 4.11
CA THR A 20 -3.29 10.79 4.72
C THR A 20 -4.23 11.55 3.78
N GLU A 21 -4.08 11.39 2.47
CA GLU A 21 -4.93 12.03 1.47
C GLU A 21 -6.29 11.31 1.28
N LEU A 22 -6.40 10.06 1.74
CA LEU A 22 -7.64 9.29 1.69
C LEU A 22 -8.58 9.67 2.83
N ASP A 23 -9.87 9.85 2.58
CA ASP A 23 -10.84 10.02 3.65
C ASP A 23 -11.22 8.69 4.33
N ASP A 24 -11.85 8.78 5.50
CA ASP A 24 -12.19 7.60 6.32
C ASP A 24 -13.08 6.60 5.56
N SER A 25 -13.94 7.06 4.65
CA SER A 25 -14.80 6.20 3.83
C SER A 25 -13.99 5.44 2.79
N GLU A 26 -12.97 6.08 2.20
CA GLU A 26 -12.08 5.46 1.22
C GLU A 26 -11.17 4.42 1.88
N LEU A 27 -10.64 4.74 3.07
CA LEU A 27 -9.88 3.79 3.89
C LEU A 27 -10.73 2.57 4.27
N CYS A 28 -11.98 2.78 4.70
CA CYS A 28 -12.90 1.69 5.01
C CYS A 28 -13.24 0.86 3.76
N ALA A 29 -13.48 1.49 2.61
CA ALA A 29 -13.76 0.79 1.36
C ALA A 29 -12.57 -0.07 0.90
N LEU A 30 -11.34 0.41 1.08
CA LEU A 30 -10.14 -0.38 0.81
C LEU A 30 -10.01 -1.58 1.76
N ILE A 31 -10.29 -1.41 3.06
CA ILE A 31 -10.30 -2.52 4.03
C ILE A 31 -11.36 -3.56 3.66
N ASP A 32 -12.57 -3.14 3.30
CA ASP A 32 -13.63 -4.07 2.89
C ASP A 32 -13.24 -4.80 1.60
N SER A 33 -12.66 -4.10 0.63
CA SER A 33 -12.18 -4.69 -0.62
C SER A 33 -11.11 -5.74 -0.39
N THR A 34 -10.15 -5.51 0.51
CA THR A 34 -9.09 -6.48 0.81
C THR A 34 -9.60 -7.70 1.59
N ASN A 35 -10.64 -7.53 2.41
CA ASN A 35 -11.25 -8.63 3.18
C ASN A 35 -12.17 -9.54 2.34
N ASN A 36 -12.81 -9.01 1.29
CA ASN A 36 -13.84 -9.74 0.52
C ASN A 36 -13.32 -10.45 -0.74
N VAL A 37 -12.05 -10.30 -1.10
CA VAL A 37 -11.47 -10.97 -2.29
C VAL A 37 -10.99 -12.38 -1.93
N THR A 38 -11.35 -13.39 -2.74
CA THR A 38 -10.74 -14.74 -2.65
C THR A 38 -9.25 -14.64 -2.99
N GLN A 39 -8.39 -14.67 -1.97
CA GLN A 39 -7.06 -14.06 -2.04
C GLN A 39 -6.05 -14.88 -2.85
N LEU A 40 -5.64 -14.35 -4.01
CA LEU A 40 -4.48 -14.84 -4.77
C LEU A 40 -3.14 -14.27 -4.24
N VAL A 41 -3.20 -13.17 -3.47
CA VAL A 41 -2.05 -12.44 -2.90
C VAL A 41 -2.35 -12.01 -1.46
N PRO A 42 -2.42 -12.98 -0.53
CA PRO A 42 -2.84 -12.70 0.85
C PRO A 42 -1.93 -11.72 1.58
N GLY A 43 -0.62 -11.74 1.34
CA GLY A 43 0.34 -10.84 1.98
C GLY A 43 0.06 -9.37 1.66
N LEU A 44 -0.12 -9.04 0.37
CA LEU A 44 -0.39 -7.67 -0.06
C LEU A 44 -1.69 -7.12 0.51
N PHE A 45 -2.78 -7.89 0.42
CA PHE A 45 -4.09 -7.44 0.90
C PHE A 45 -4.15 -7.29 2.42
N THR A 46 -3.52 -8.21 3.14
CA THR A 46 -3.37 -8.10 4.60
C THR A 46 -2.60 -6.84 4.97
N TRP A 47 -1.51 -6.54 4.27
CA TRP A 47 -0.73 -5.34 4.52
C TRP A 47 -1.50 -4.05 4.18
N ILE A 48 -2.22 -3.98 3.04
CA ILE A 48 -3.06 -2.82 2.70
C ILE A 48 -4.13 -2.58 3.77
N GLY A 49 -4.78 -3.65 4.25
CA GLY A 49 -5.75 -3.55 5.35
C GLY A 49 -5.12 -3.00 6.63
N HIS A 50 -3.93 -3.48 7.01
CA HIS A 50 -3.19 -2.94 8.15
C HIS A 50 -2.75 -1.49 7.96
N ALA A 51 -2.35 -1.09 6.76
CA ALA A 51 -1.95 0.28 6.47
C ALA A 51 -3.13 1.27 6.57
N CYS A 52 -4.31 0.86 6.11
CA CYS A 52 -5.53 1.65 6.27
C CYS A 52 -5.97 1.74 7.74
N ASP A 53 -5.95 0.62 8.48
CA ASP A 53 -6.24 0.62 9.93
C ASP A 53 -5.24 1.48 10.71
N TRP A 54 -3.96 1.46 10.33
CA TRP A 54 -2.93 2.32 10.89
C TRP A 54 -3.30 3.80 10.77
N GLU A 55 -3.72 4.26 9.59
CA GLU A 55 -4.10 5.66 9.38
C GLU A 55 -5.34 6.04 10.18
N LEU A 56 -6.37 5.18 10.21
CA LEU A 56 -7.57 5.40 11.01
C LEU A 56 -7.24 5.51 12.52
N ARG A 57 -6.37 4.63 13.02
CA ARG A 57 -5.90 4.65 14.41
C ARG A 57 -5.04 5.87 14.72
N ARG A 58 -4.18 6.29 13.77
CA ARG A 58 -3.38 7.52 13.88
C ARG A 58 -4.29 8.74 14.01
N ARG A 59 -5.36 8.83 13.20
CA ARG A 59 -6.39 9.88 13.29
C ARG A 59 -7.11 9.86 14.64
N ALA A 60 -7.33 8.68 15.21
CA ALA A 60 -7.89 8.51 16.56
C ALA A 60 -6.88 8.79 17.71
N GLY A 61 -5.66 9.22 17.40
CA GLY A 61 -4.63 9.58 18.40
C GLY A 61 -3.76 8.41 18.87
N VAL A 62 -3.80 7.26 18.21
CA VAL A 62 -2.94 6.11 18.51
C VAL A 62 -1.71 6.13 17.61
N THR A 63 -0.52 6.30 18.20
CA THR A 63 0.73 6.44 17.44
C THR A 63 1.57 5.17 17.53
N PHE A 64 1.80 4.53 16.38
CA PHE A 64 2.74 3.42 16.17
C PHE A 64 3.33 3.52 14.76
N PRO A 65 4.52 2.96 14.48
CA PRO A 65 5.11 3.05 13.14
C PRO A 65 4.31 2.21 12.13
N LEU A 66 4.17 2.72 10.90
CA LEU A 66 3.68 1.92 9.78
C LEU A 66 4.75 0.88 9.44
N LEU A 67 4.33 -0.38 9.28
CA LEU A 67 5.25 -1.46 8.89
C LEU A 67 5.47 -1.43 7.37
N SER A 68 6.72 -1.65 6.95
CA SER A 68 7.05 -1.75 5.52
C SER A 68 6.40 -3.00 4.89
N PRO A 69 5.87 -2.93 3.66
CA PRO A 69 5.36 -4.09 2.95
C PRO A 69 6.46 -5.14 2.75
N LEU A 70 7.73 -4.73 2.56
CA LEU A 70 8.87 -5.66 2.44
C LEU A 70 9.17 -6.44 3.73
N ALA A 71 8.72 -5.95 4.88
CA ALA A 71 8.89 -6.61 6.17
C ALA A 71 7.72 -7.55 6.53
N THR A 72 6.63 -7.50 5.78
CA THR A 72 5.36 -8.16 6.12
C THR A 72 4.89 -9.13 5.04
N ILE A 73 5.15 -8.82 3.77
CA ILE A 73 4.86 -9.69 2.63
C ILE A 73 5.97 -10.75 2.53
N PRO A 74 5.63 -12.05 2.50
CA PRO A 74 6.63 -13.09 2.31
C PRO A 74 7.31 -12.94 0.95
N PRO A 75 8.63 -13.21 0.84
CA PRO A 75 9.37 -12.98 -0.40
C PRO A 75 8.88 -13.86 -1.56
N GLU A 76 8.23 -14.99 -1.28
CA GLU A 76 7.56 -15.81 -2.32
C GLU A 76 6.35 -15.10 -2.96
N GLU A 77 5.78 -14.11 -2.29
CA GLU A 77 4.66 -13.32 -2.77
C GLU A 77 5.10 -12.02 -3.47
N ASP A 78 6.39 -11.70 -3.56
CA ASP A 78 6.86 -10.41 -4.10
C ASP A 78 6.37 -10.16 -5.53
N ALA A 79 6.59 -11.11 -6.45
CA ALA A 79 6.24 -10.95 -7.86
C ALA A 79 4.73 -10.87 -8.10
N VAL A 80 3.96 -11.69 -7.37
CA VAL A 80 2.50 -11.69 -7.44
C VAL A 80 1.92 -10.44 -6.78
N SER A 81 2.54 -9.94 -5.71
CA SER A 81 2.14 -8.68 -5.03
C SER A 81 2.40 -7.46 -5.91
N ILE A 82 3.53 -7.39 -6.63
CA ILE A 82 3.77 -6.31 -7.61
C ILE A 82 2.71 -6.35 -8.70
N THR A 83 2.45 -7.53 -9.29
CA THR A 83 1.46 -7.69 -10.35
C THR A 83 0.05 -7.30 -9.88
N ALA A 84 -0.32 -7.70 -8.67
CA ALA A 84 -1.60 -7.34 -8.07
C ALA A 84 -1.71 -5.84 -7.81
N ALA A 85 -0.66 -5.21 -7.25
CA ALA A 85 -0.63 -3.76 -7.02
C ALA A 85 -0.74 -2.97 -8.34
N MET A 86 -0.08 -3.42 -9.42
CA MET A 86 -0.24 -2.83 -10.76
C MET A 86 -1.67 -2.98 -11.29
N THR A 87 -2.25 -4.17 -11.16
CA THR A 87 -3.62 -4.45 -11.61
C THR A 87 -4.65 -3.59 -10.87
N LEU A 88 -4.47 -3.42 -9.55
CA LEU A 88 -5.33 -2.56 -8.74
C LEU A 88 -5.14 -1.11 -9.14
N ARG A 89 -3.90 -0.63 -9.28
CA ARG A 89 -3.61 0.73 -9.76
C ARG A 89 -4.34 1.03 -11.07
N GLU A 90 -4.27 0.12 -12.06
CA GLU A 90 -4.98 0.27 -13.33
C GLU A 90 -6.51 0.26 -13.17
N ARG A 91 -7.05 -0.60 -12.31
CA ARG A 91 -8.49 -0.65 -12.02
C ARG A 91 -9.01 0.65 -11.40
N PHE A 92 -8.24 1.23 -10.49
CA PHE A 92 -8.55 2.51 -9.85
C PHE A 92 -8.36 3.68 -10.83
N ASP A 93 -7.33 3.65 -11.68
CA ASP A 93 -7.12 4.65 -12.75
C ASP A 93 -8.24 4.66 -13.80
N GLN A 94 -8.81 3.48 -14.11
CA GLN A 94 -9.89 3.32 -15.11
C GLN A 94 -11.31 3.41 -14.54
N GLY A 95 -11.47 3.51 -13.21
CA GLY A 95 -12.79 3.52 -12.58
C GLY A 95 -13.46 4.90 -12.63
N ASP A 96 -14.78 4.93 -12.89
CA ASP A 96 -15.63 6.14 -12.75
C ASP A 96 -16.14 6.37 -11.31
N GLY A 97 -15.56 5.67 -10.32
CA GLY A 97 -16.02 5.70 -8.92
C GLY A 97 -15.44 6.86 -8.09
N GLU A 98 -16.15 7.26 -7.04
CA GLU A 98 -15.79 8.38 -6.15
C GLU A 98 -14.39 8.22 -5.50
N THR A 99 -13.94 6.98 -5.31
CA THR A 99 -12.63 6.56 -4.77
C THR A 99 -11.56 6.27 -5.83
N ALA A 100 -11.92 6.30 -7.12
CA ALA A 100 -11.10 5.76 -8.20
C ALA A 100 -9.76 6.51 -8.36
N GLY A 101 -9.79 7.84 -8.32
CA GLY A 101 -8.60 8.67 -8.49
C GLY A 101 -7.71 8.76 -7.23
N ALA A 102 -8.30 8.78 -6.04
CA ALA A 102 -7.58 9.06 -4.80
C ALA A 102 -6.68 7.89 -4.34
N ALA A 103 -7.03 6.66 -4.70
CA ALA A 103 -6.24 5.47 -4.39
C ALA A 103 -5.03 5.27 -5.33
N VAL A 104 -5.00 5.91 -6.51
CA VAL A 104 -3.89 5.77 -7.48
C VAL A 104 -2.54 6.19 -6.89
N PRO A 105 -2.41 7.36 -6.22
CA PRO A 105 -1.18 7.75 -5.53
C PRO A 105 -0.71 6.73 -4.48
N LEU A 106 -1.65 6.09 -3.77
CA LEU A 106 -1.33 5.03 -2.80
C LEU A 106 -0.70 3.84 -3.50
N PHE A 107 -1.30 3.32 -4.57
CA PHE A 107 -0.73 2.20 -5.30
C PHE A 107 0.60 2.54 -6.00
N ASP A 108 0.75 3.76 -6.52
CA ASP A 108 2.03 4.23 -7.07
C ASP A 108 3.14 4.25 -5.99
N ALA A 109 2.82 4.68 -4.77
CA ALA A 109 3.75 4.62 -3.64
C ALA A 109 4.09 3.19 -3.22
N ILE A 110 3.09 2.31 -3.11
CA ILE A 110 3.28 0.88 -2.81
C ILE A 110 4.20 0.23 -3.84
N LEU A 111 3.98 0.49 -5.13
CA LEU A 111 4.80 -0.04 -6.21
C LEU A 111 6.25 0.42 -6.12
N ARG A 112 6.53 1.66 -5.72
CA ARG A 112 7.91 2.14 -5.50
C ARG A 112 8.62 1.34 -4.40
N VAL A 113 7.91 1.04 -3.31
CA VAL A 113 8.46 0.22 -2.22
C VAL A 113 8.71 -1.22 -2.70
N LEU A 114 7.72 -1.86 -3.35
CA LEU A 114 7.82 -3.26 -3.76
C LEU A 114 8.84 -3.50 -4.89
N THR A 115 8.96 -2.56 -5.82
CA THR A 115 9.92 -2.64 -6.94
C THR A 115 11.30 -2.09 -6.59
N GLY A 116 11.43 -1.48 -5.40
CA GLY A 116 12.67 -0.96 -4.85
C GLY A 116 13.39 -0.06 -5.83
N GLY A 117 12.85 1.15 -6.07
CA GLY A 117 13.52 2.24 -6.77
C GLY A 117 14.56 1.82 -7.83
N GLY A 118 14.16 0.99 -8.80
CA GLY A 118 14.97 0.66 -9.98
C GLY A 118 16.12 -0.36 -9.85
N ARG A 119 16.30 -1.15 -8.79
CA ARG A 119 17.28 -2.27 -8.83
C ARG A 119 16.88 -3.51 -8.04
N ARG A 120 16.14 -4.39 -8.71
CA ARG A 120 16.18 -5.84 -8.46
C ARG A 120 16.75 -6.51 -9.72
N HIS A 121 18.06 -6.75 -9.64
CA HIS A 121 18.96 -7.60 -10.44
C HIS A 121 18.72 -7.74 -11.95
#